data_AF-A0AAJ6ADJ9-F1
#
_entry.id   AF-A0AAJ6ADJ9-F1
#
_cell.length_a   1.000
_cell.length_b   1.000
_cell.length_c   1.000
_cell.angle_alpha   90.00
_cell.angle_beta   90.00
_cell.angle_gamma   90.00
#
_symmetry.space_group_name_H-M   'P 1'
#
loop_
_entity.id
_entity.type
_entity.pdbx_description
1 polymer ?
#
loop_
_entity_poly.entity_id
_entity_poly.type
_entity_poly.pdbx_seq_one_letter_code
_entity_poly.pdbx_strand_id
1 'polypeptide(L)'
;MPKQHLPEMEISARQLPVRLAPCPDELLSSWIIRHAAFYAIPPLAMLRYCLPEVRSLRTADLDLTEGQIIQIARMFWIDPATARGMTFSNILQSLRRLIASQPRQLCCGCRRTVHRSDIVLRSQFLGWRITCQLCGNLLHSIGANNRPSPFSRYHRAALIGERILDDEAEHGIKNWVSPSEIARLLLMRRIPRFSPIITNHHAIECSAQSFPISMTS
;
A
#
# COMPACT_ATOMS: atom_id res chain seq x y z
N MET A 1 46.42 -12.75 36.44
CA MET A 1 44.99 -13.13 36.45
C MET A 1 44.41 -12.73 35.10
N PRO A 2 44.14 -13.67 34.19
CA PRO A 2 43.71 -13.36 32.83
C PRO A 2 42.23 -12.92 32.84
N LYS A 3 41.93 -11.81 32.17
CA LYS A 3 40.57 -11.33 31.92
C LYS A 3 39.84 -12.37 31.09
N GLN A 4 38.78 -12.91 31.65
CA GLN A 4 37.83 -13.76 30.94
C GLN A 4 37.20 -12.94 29.81
N HIS A 5 37.45 -13.37 28.58
CA HIS A 5 36.72 -12.90 27.41
C HIS A 5 35.31 -13.46 27.56
N LEU A 6 34.32 -12.62 27.84
CA LEU A 6 32.92 -13.00 27.63
C LEU A 6 32.76 -13.31 26.13
N PRO A 7 31.97 -14.32 25.76
CA PRO A 7 31.62 -14.51 24.37
C PRO A 7 30.71 -13.34 23.98
N GLU A 8 31.22 -12.47 23.11
CA GLU A 8 30.34 -11.65 22.27
C GLU A 8 29.36 -12.61 21.64
N MET A 9 28.09 -12.46 22.01
CA MET A 9 26.98 -13.18 21.42
C MET A 9 26.80 -12.58 20.02
N GLU A 10 27.75 -12.92 19.14
CA GLU A 10 27.70 -12.66 17.73
C GLU A 10 26.57 -13.55 17.21
N ILE A 11 25.34 -13.03 17.31
CA ILE A 11 24.19 -13.54 16.56
C ILE A 11 24.56 -13.25 15.11
N SER A 12 25.40 -14.11 14.54
CA SER A 12 25.67 -14.15 13.11
C SER A 12 24.30 -14.27 12.48
N ALA A 13 23.85 -13.17 11.84
CA ALA A 13 22.52 -13.05 11.28
C ALA A 13 22.39 -14.06 10.14
N ARG A 14 22.01 -15.30 10.50
CA ARG A 14 21.85 -16.39 9.56
C ARG A 14 20.69 -16.04 8.65
N GLN A 15 21.00 -15.93 7.37
CA GLN A 15 20.03 -15.73 6.30
C GLN A 15 18.94 -16.82 6.37
N LEU A 16 17.77 -16.49 5.84
CA LEU A 16 16.68 -17.44 5.77
C LEU A 16 17.02 -18.59 4.79
N PRO A 17 16.86 -19.87 5.18
CA PRO A 17 17.22 -21.02 4.33
C PRO A 17 16.48 -21.08 2.99
N VAL A 18 15.19 -20.74 3.00
CA VAL A 18 14.31 -20.63 1.83
C VAL A 18 13.87 -19.19 1.63
N ARG A 19 13.88 -18.78 0.35
CA ARG A 19 13.57 -17.42 -0.08
C ARG A 19 12.58 -17.47 -1.22
N LEU A 20 11.47 -16.76 -1.07
CA LEU A 20 10.50 -16.57 -2.14
C LEU A 20 10.90 -15.31 -2.91
N ALA A 21 10.93 -15.39 -4.24
CA ALA A 21 11.19 -14.20 -5.05
C ALA A 21 10.08 -13.15 -4.83
N PRO A 22 10.44 -11.87 -4.61
CA PRO A 22 9.48 -10.77 -4.69
C PRO A 22 8.81 -10.72 -6.06
N CYS A 23 7.50 -10.46 -6.08
CA CYS A 23 6.82 -10.12 -7.33
C CYS A 23 7.01 -8.62 -7.64
N PRO A 24 7.02 -8.22 -8.93
CA PRO A 24 7.09 -6.81 -9.26
C PRO A 24 5.89 -6.05 -8.66
N ASP A 25 6.14 -4.85 -8.14
CA ASP A 25 5.14 -4.03 -7.45
C ASP A 25 4.50 -4.71 -6.22
N GLU A 26 5.06 -5.80 -5.69
CA GLU A 26 4.58 -6.42 -4.45
C GLU A 26 4.89 -5.55 -3.23
N LEU A 27 3.92 -5.41 -2.32
CA LEU A 27 4.12 -4.70 -1.07
C LEU A 27 4.97 -5.54 -0.09
N LEU A 28 5.84 -4.90 0.67
CA LEU A 28 6.73 -5.58 1.64
C LEU A 28 5.92 -6.46 2.60
N SER A 29 4.85 -5.93 3.19
CA SER A 29 3.98 -6.70 4.07
C SER A 29 3.37 -7.94 3.40
N SER A 30 2.93 -7.84 2.14
CA SER A 30 2.44 -8.99 1.35
C SER A 30 3.50 -10.07 1.22
N TRP A 31 4.71 -9.66 0.86
CA TRP A 31 5.83 -10.58 0.66
C TRP A 31 6.29 -11.25 1.96
N ILE A 32 6.30 -10.50 3.07
CA ILE A 32 6.55 -11.04 4.41
C ILE A 32 5.46 -12.02 4.83
N ILE A 33 4.18 -11.75 4.54
CA ILE A 33 3.08 -12.68 4.83
C ILE A 33 3.28 -14.01 4.10
N ARG A 34 3.66 -13.98 2.82
CA ARG A 34 3.96 -15.19 2.05
C ARG A 34 5.13 -15.97 2.61
N HIS A 35 6.22 -15.29 2.98
CA HIS A 35 7.35 -15.94 3.63
C HIS A 35 6.95 -16.56 4.97
N ALA A 36 6.22 -15.82 5.80
CA ALA A 36 5.81 -16.27 7.12
C ALA A 36 4.88 -17.49 7.02
N ALA A 37 3.99 -17.51 6.03
CA ALA A 37 3.16 -18.68 5.71
C ALA A 37 4.02 -19.90 5.31
N PHE A 38 5.08 -19.71 4.51
CA PHE A 38 6.00 -20.79 4.14
C PHE A 38 6.70 -21.40 5.37
N TYR A 39 7.11 -20.56 6.33
CA TYR A 39 7.76 -21.01 7.57
C TYR A 39 6.80 -21.35 8.71
N ALA A 40 5.48 -21.26 8.49
CA ALA A 40 4.46 -21.47 9.51
C ALA A 40 4.65 -20.60 10.78
N ILE A 41 5.06 -19.34 10.61
CA ILE A 41 5.22 -18.37 11.71
C ILE A 41 4.32 -17.14 11.52
N PRO A 42 4.00 -16.38 12.58
CA PRO A 42 3.25 -15.14 12.44
C PRO A 42 4.02 -14.10 11.61
N PRO A 43 3.38 -13.39 10.65
CA PRO A 43 4.05 -12.40 9.80
C PRO A 43 4.83 -11.31 10.55
N LEU A 44 4.25 -10.77 11.63
CA LEU A 44 4.94 -9.76 12.44
C LEU A 44 6.15 -10.36 13.19
N ALA A 45 6.08 -11.63 13.61
CA ALA A 45 7.21 -12.30 14.24
C ALA A 45 8.37 -12.49 13.25
N MET A 46 8.05 -12.87 12.00
CA MET A 46 9.04 -12.95 10.94
C MET A 46 9.71 -11.60 10.67
N LEU A 47 8.93 -10.52 10.57
CA LEU A 47 9.49 -9.20 10.36
C LEU A 47 10.35 -8.75 11.54
N ARG A 48 9.91 -9.03 12.78
CA ARG A 48 10.65 -8.70 14.01
C ARG A 48 11.95 -9.49 14.19
N TYR A 49 12.04 -10.69 13.62
CA TYR A 49 13.30 -11.43 13.55
C TYR A 49 14.39 -10.60 12.85
N CYS A 50 13.99 -9.81 11.85
CA CYS A 50 14.89 -8.93 11.12
C CYS A 50 14.95 -7.54 11.76
N LEU A 51 13.82 -7.01 12.22
CA LEU A 51 13.66 -5.64 12.71
C LEU A 51 12.85 -5.62 14.01
N PRO A 52 13.49 -5.83 15.17
CA PRO A 52 12.79 -5.98 16.45
C PRO A 52 11.84 -4.83 16.79
N GLU A 53 12.16 -3.62 16.35
CA GLU A 53 11.45 -2.39 16.73
C GLU A 53 10.16 -2.14 15.94
N VAL A 54 9.89 -2.95 14.92
CA VAL A 54 8.69 -2.79 14.10
C VAL A 54 7.45 -3.16 14.90
N ARG A 55 6.48 -2.24 14.92
CA ARG A 55 5.22 -2.39 15.66
C ARG A 55 4.12 -3.06 14.85
N SER A 56 4.14 -2.90 13.53
CA SER A 56 3.17 -3.48 12.62
C SER A 56 3.76 -3.68 11.22
N LEU A 57 3.17 -4.58 10.42
CA LEU A 57 3.53 -4.71 9.00
C LEU A 57 3.30 -3.39 8.25
N ARG A 58 2.20 -2.69 8.55
CA ARG A 58 1.83 -1.44 7.87
C ARG A 58 2.86 -0.33 8.10
N THR A 59 3.42 -0.21 9.29
CA THR A 59 4.48 0.78 9.56
C THR A 59 5.75 0.47 8.77
N ALA A 60 6.06 -0.81 8.53
CA ALA A 60 7.17 -1.19 7.66
C ALA A 60 6.90 -0.94 6.17
N ASP A 61 5.63 -0.92 5.74
CA ASP A 61 5.32 -0.46 4.39
C ASP A 61 5.54 1.04 4.22
N LEU A 62 5.40 1.85 5.28
CA LEU A 62 5.38 3.31 5.17
C LEU A 62 6.73 3.97 5.49
N ASP A 63 7.39 3.52 6.55
CA ASP A 63 8.39 4.33 7.26
C ASP A 63 9.64 3.53 7.66
N LEU A 64 10.21 2.77 6.71
CA LEU A 64 11.53 2.17 6.94
C LEU A 64 12.65 3.16 6.70
N THR A 65 13.62 3.18 7.63
CA THR A 65 14.89 3.86 7.45
C THR A 65 15.80 3.08 6.51
N GLU A 66 16.82 3.76 5.95
CA GLU A 66 17.81 3.12 5.09
C GLU A 66 18.55 1.96 5.79
N GLY A 67 18.86 2.11 7.08
CA GLY A 67 19.45 1.02 7.87
C GLY A 67 18.54 -0.22 7.97
N GLN A 68 17.23 0.01 8.16
CA GLN A 68 16.25 -1.07 8.22
C GLN A 68 16.06 -1.76 6.86
N ILE A 69 16.08 -0.99 5.77
CA ILE A 69 16.05 -1.52 4.39
C ILE A 69 17.26 -2.43 4.15
N ILE A 70 18.47 -1.98 4.50
CA ILE A 70 19.70 -2.77 4.37
C ILE A 70 19.62 -4.06 5.21
N GLN A 71 19.05 -3.99 6.40
CA GLN A 71 18.90 -5.16 7.28
C GLN A 71 17.93 -6.20 6.71
N ILE A 72 16.77 -5.77 6.19
CA ILE A 72 15.85 -6.67 5.46
C ILE A 72 16.55 -7.26 4.24
N ALA A 73 17.19 -6.42 3.42
CA ALA A 73 17.88 -6.83 2.21
C ALA A 73 18.93 -7.90 2.48
N ARG A 74 19.73 -7.74 3.55
CA ARG A 74 20.73 -8.74 3.98
C ARG A 74 20.08 -10.04 4.44
N MET A 75 19.03 -9.98 5.28
CA MET A 75 18.41 -11.18 5.85
C MET A 75 17.73 -12.05 4.79
N PHE A 76 17.04 -11.42 3.85
CA PHE A 76 16.34 -12.11 2.77
C PHE A 76 17.15 -12.21 1.47
N TRP A 77 18.40 -11.73 1.50
CA TRP A 77 19.35 -11.74 0.38
C TRP A 77 18.75 -11.19 -0.93
N ILE A 78 18.10 -10.04 -0.83
CA ILE A 78 17.60 -9.24 -1.96
C ILE A 78 18.38 -7.94 -2.05
N ASP A 79 18.32 -7.28 -3.20
CA ASP A 79 18.94 -5.98 -3.37
C ASP A 79 18.20 -4.90 -2.53
N PRO A 80 18.89 -3.97 -1.85
CA PRO A 80 18.26 -2.89 -1.10
C PRO A 80 17.28 -2.03 -1.91
N ALA A 81 17.52 -1.81 -3.21
CA ALA A 81 16.57 -1.11 -4.07
C ALA A 81 15.30 -1.94 -4.32
N THR A 82 15.41 -3.27 -4.39
CA THR A 82 14.23 -4.15 -4.42
C THR A 82 13.44 -4.03 -3.13
N ALA A 83 14.10 -4.14 -1.96
CA ALA A 83 13.43 -3.98 -0.66
C ALA A 83 12.76 -2.61 -0.52
N ARG A 84 13.42 -1.54 -0.97
CA ARG A 84 12.86 -0.17 -0.97
C ARG A 84 11.67 -0.02 -1.93
N GLY A 85 11.74 -0.59 -3.13
CA GLY A 85 10.66 -0.54 -4.12
C GLY A 85 9.38 -1.27 -3.68
N MET A 86 9.49 -2.14 -2.69
CA MET A 86 8.34 -2.84 -2.07
C MET A 86 7.69 -2.03 -0.95
N THR A 87 8.23 -0.87 -0.58
CA THR A 87 7.64 0.02 0.42
C THR A 87 7.19 1.33 -0.21
N PHE A 88 6.63 2.21 0.62
CA PHE A 88 6.31 3.59 0.31
C PHE A 88 7.35 4.55 0.91
N SER A 89 8.50 4.05 1.41
CA SER A 89 9.48 4.91 2.09
C SER A 89 10.12 5.92 1.14
N ASN A 90 10.20 5.57 -0.14
CA ASN A 90 10.67 6.44 -1.22
C ASN A 90 9.63 7.47 -1.70
N ILE A 91 8.37 7.35 -1.29
CA ILE A 91 7.34 8.31 -1.68
C ILE A 91 7.49 9.60 -0.89
N LEU A 92 7.55 10.72 -1.63
CA LEU A 92 7.56 12.07 -1.08
C LEU A 92 6.49 12.27 -0.01
N GLN A 93 6.89 12.87 1.12
CA GLN A 93 6.01 13.11 2.27
C GLN A 93 4.70 13.83 1.91
N SER A 94 4.74 14.78 0.97
CA SER A 94 3.56 15.54 0.54
C SER A 94 2.47 14.66 -0.12
N LEU A 95 2.88 13.58 -0.80
CA LEU A 95 2.02 12.64 -1.50
C LEU A 95 1.57 11.45 -0.65
N ARG A 96 2.18 11.20 0.52
CA ARG A 96 1.79 10.08 1.39
C ARG A 96 0.30 10.10 1.79
N ARG A 97 -0.33 11.28 1.82
CA ARG A 97 -1.79 11.43 2.05
C ARG A 97 -2.66 10.79 0.96
N LEU A 98 -2.10 10.57 -0.23
CA LEU A 98 -2.76 9.95 -1.38
C LEU A 98 -2.52 8.43 -1.42
N ILE A 99 -1.84 7.88 -0.41
CA ILE A 99 -1.71 6.43 -0.18
C ILE A 99 -2.88 6.01 0.72
N ALA A 100 -3.73 5.13 0.22
CA ALA A 100 -4.85 4.60 0.99
C ALA A 100 -4.35 3.73 2.17
N SER A 101 -5.16 3.63 3.23
CA SER A 101 -4.87 2.75 4.38
C SER A 101 -5.08 1.26 4.08
N GLN A 102 -5.87 0.95 3.06
CA GLN A 102 -6.22 -0.38 2.58
C GLN A 102 -6.21 -0.38 1.05
N PRO A 103 -6.06 -1.54 0.38
CA PRO A 103 -6.20 -1.64 -1.05
C PRO A 103 -7.52 -1.01 -1.50
N ARG A 104 -7.48 -0.11 -2.48
CA ARG A 104 -8.68 0.57 -3.03
C ARG A 104 -8.99 0.15 -4.45
N GLN A 105 -8.04 -0.51 -5.11
CA GLN A 105 -8.16 -0.90 -6.50
C GLN A 105 -7.61 -2.32 -6.71
N LEU A 106 -8.08 -3.01 -7.75
CA LEU A 106 -7.67 -4.37 -8.10
C LEU A 106 -7.45 -4.49 -9.60
N CYS A 107 -6.53 -5.35 -10.00
CA CYS A 107 -6.38 -5.73 -11.41
C CYS A 107 -7.14 -7.03 -11.68
N CYS A 108 -8.19 -6.98 -12.52
CA CYS A 108 -8.95 -8.18 -12.89
C CYS A 108 -8.12 -9.21 -13.69
N GLY A 109 -7.14 -8.76 -14.48
CA GLY A 109 -6.22 -9.65 -15.20
C GLY A 109 -5.33 -10.45 -14.26
N CYS A 110 -4.48 -9.76 -13.48
CA CYS A 110 -3.56 -10.38 -12.52
C CYS A 110 -4.25 -11.20 -11.43
N ARG A 111 -5.46 -10.82 -10.98
CA ARG A 111 -6.21 -11.60 -10.00
C ARG A 111 -6.54 -13.02 -10.50
N ARG A 112 -6.64 -13.21 -11.83
CA ARG A 112 -6.97 -14.51 -12.45
C ARG A 112 -5.72 -15.34 -12.74
N THR A 113 -4.61 -14.71 -13.11
CA THR A 113 -3.37 -15.40 -13.53
C THR A 113 -2.41 -15.71 -12.38
N VAL A 114 -2.41 -14.89 -11.33
CA VAL A 114 -1.67 -15.20 -10.11
C VAL A 114 -2.46 -16.28 -9.37
N HIS A 115 -2.18 -17.55 -9.69
CA HIS A 115 -2.74 -18.74 -9.02
C HIS A 115 -2.86 -18.50 -7.51
N ARG A 116 -4.09 -18.35 -7.00
CA ARG A 116 -4.45 -18.38 -5.56
C ARG A 116 -3.67 -17.46 -4.61
N SER A 117 -2.85 -16.52 -5.07
CA SER A 117 -1.94 -15.84 -4.15
C SER A 117 -2.53 -14.50 -3.72
N ASP A 118 -2.65 -14.35 -2.41
CA ASP A 118 -2.97 -13.11 -1.69
C ASP A 118 -1.87 -12.04 -1.83
N ILE A 119 -1.32 -11.87 -3.05
CA ILE A 119 -0.31 -10.88 -3.35
C ILE A 119 -0.99 -9.52 -3.40
N VAL A 120 -0.61 -8.67 -2.46
CA VAL A 120 -1.06 -7.29 -2.43
C VAL A 120 -0.01 -6.44 -3.13
N LEU A 121 -0.43 -5.79 -4.22
CA LEU A 121 0.45 -4.89 -4.97
C LEU A 121 0.42 -3.50 -4.35
N ARG A 122 1.58 -2.84 -4.39
CA ARG A 122 1.79 -1.47 -3.94
C ARG A 122 0.88 -0.51 -4.70
N SER A 123 0.70 -0.69 -6.02
CA SER A 123 -0.18 0.16 -6.84
C SER A 123 -1.65 0.14 -6.38
N GLN A 124 -2.11 -0.89 -5.67
CA GLN A 124 -3.50 -0.98 -5.19
C GLN A 124 -3.83 0.08 -4.13
N PHE A 125 -2.80 0.68 -3.51
CA PHE A 125 -2.94 1.73 -2.49
C PHE A 125 -2.75 3.13 -3.05
N LEU A 126 -2.16 3.28 -4.23
CA LEU A 126 -1.75 4.58 -4.77
C LEU A 126 -2.92 5.24 -5.49
N GLY A 127 -3.43 6.35 -4.96
CA GLY A 127 -4.61 7.03 -5.51
C GLY A 127 -4.41 7.63 -6.91
N TRP A 128 -3.16 7.82 -7.34
CA TRP A 128 -2.80 8.34 -8.67
C TRP A 128 -2.54 7.24 -9.70
N ARG A 129 -2.42 5.97 -9.27
CA ARG A 129 -2.26 4.85 -10.20
C ARG A 129 -3.63 4.40 -10.70
N ILE A 130 -3.73 4.24 -12.02
CA ILE A 130 -4.90 3.69 -12.70
C ILE A 130 -4.55 2.49 -13.57
N THR A 131 -3.25 2.20 -13.77
CA THR A 131 -2.75 1.01 -14.48
C THR A 131 -2.02 0.05 -13.54
N CYS A 132 -2.15 -1.24 -13.84
CA CYS A 132 -1.46 -2.31 -13.13
C CYS A 132 -0.02 -2.43 -13.63
N GLN A 133 0.96 -2.34 -12.72
CA GLN A 133 2.38 -2.45 -13.06
C GLN A 133 2.81 -3.84 -13.56
N LEU A 134 2.00 -4.87 -13.32
CA LEU A 134 2.29 -6.24 -13.77
C LEU A 134 1.85 -6.52 -15.21
N CYS A 135 0.69 -6.01 -15.62
CA CYS A 135 0.08 -6.38 -16.92
C CYS A 135 -0.37 -5.19 -17.77
N GLY A 136 -0.22 -3.95 -17.29
CA GLY A 136 -0.62 -2.73 -18.00
C GLY A 136 -2.14 -2.49 -18.06
N ASN A 137 -2.98 -3.45 -17.63
CA ASN A 137 -4.43 -3.27 -17.63
C ASN A 137 -4.88 -2.22 -16.61
N LEU A 138 -6.07 -1.67 -16.83
CA LEU A 138 -6.69 -0.75 -15.89
C LEU A 138 -6.97 -1.40 -14.53
N LEU A 139 -6.69 -0.65 -13.47
CA LEU A 139 -7.09 -0.97 -12.12
C LEU A 139 -8.56 -0.57 -11.92
N HIS A 140 -9.32 -1.46 -11.31
CA HIS A 140 -10.73 -1.26 -11.00
C HIS A 140 -10.88 -0.94 -9.52
N SER A 141 -11.62 0.11 -9.19
CA SER A 141 -11.92 0.42 -7.79
C SER A 141 -12.73 -0.71 -7.14
N ILE A 142 -12.37 -1.06 -5.91
CA ILE A 142 -13.10 -2.05 -5.12
C ILE A 142 -14.50 -1.50 -4.82
N GLY A 143 -15.53 -2.27 -5.15
CA GLY A 143 -16.92 -1.87 -4.97
C GLY A 143 -17.48 -0.94 -6.06
N ALA A 144 -16.73 -0.65 -7.13
CA ALA A 144 -17.29 0.05 -8.28
C ALA A 144 -18.22 -0.86 -9.08
N ASN A 145 -19.38 -0.33 -9.48
CA ASN A 145 -20.27 -0.99 -10.42
C ASN A 145 -19.59 -1.08 -11.79
N ASN A 146 -19.82 -2.16 -12.54
CA ASN A 146 -19.32 -2.39 -13.90
C ASN A 146 -19.85 -1.39 -14.96
N ARG A 147 -20.34 -0.22 -14.55
CA ARG A 147 -20.80 0.81 -15.46
C ARG A 147 -19.57 1.46 -16.13
N PRO A 148 -19.63 1.73 -17.45
CA PRO A 148 -18.59 2.49 -18.12
C PRO A 148 -18.35 3.81 -17.40
N SER A 149 -17.09 4.13 -17.12
CA SER A 149 -16.75 5.41 -16.52
C SER A 149 -17.22 6.55 -17.45
N PRO A 150 -17.96 7.56 -16.95
CA PRO A 150 -18.32 8.73 -17.75
C PRO A 150 -17.09 9.51 -18.22
N PHE A 151 -15.92 9.23 -17.64
CA PHE A 151 -14.63 9.82 -17.99
C PHE A 151 -13.80 8.96 -18.94
N SER A 152 -14.36 7.92 -19.57
CA SER A 152 -13.65 7.03 -20.50
C SER A 152 -12.93 7.79 -21.62
N ARG A 153 -13.52 8.88 -22.12
CA ARG A 153 -12.90 9.76 -23.14
C ARG A 153 -11.59 10.42 -22.70
N TYR A 154 -11.37 10.54 -21.39
CA TYR A 154 -10.16 11.14 -20.83
C TYR A 154 -9.05 10.12 -20.53
N HIS A 155 -9.21 8.86 -20.95
CA HIS A 155 -8.26 7.79 -20.65
C HIS A 155 -6.80 8.18 -20.97
N ARG A 156 -6.53 8.73 -22.16
CA ARG A 156 -5.18 9.16 -22.54
C ARG A 156 -4.63 10.25 -21.63
N ALA A 157 -5.46 11.23 -21.26
CA ALA A 157 -5.06 12.29 -20.33
C ALA A 157 -4.83 11.75 -18.91
N ALA A 158 -5.63 10.76 -18.49
CA ALA A 158 -5.46 10.10 -17.20
C ALA A 158 -4.15 9.32 -17.12
N LEU A 159 -3.73 8.63 -18.20
CA LEU A 159 -2.41 7.98 -18.28
C LEU A 159 -1.25 8.98 -18.18
N ILE A 160 -1.38 10.15 -18.79
CA ILE A 160 -0.39 11.24 -18.66
C ILE A 160 -0.36 11.73 -17.22
N GLY A 161 -1.52 11.96 -16.60
CA GLY A 161 -1.63 12.38 -15.20
C GLY A 161 -1.05 11.36 -14.22
N GLU A 162 -1.29 10.07 -14.43
CA GLU A 162 -0.66 8.99 -13.67
C GLU A 162 0.87 9.12 -13.71
N ARG A 163 1.44 9.19 -14.91
CA ARG A 163 2.90 9.28 -15.09
C ARG A 163 3.49 10.50 -14.40
N ILE A 164 2.86 11.67 -14.57
CA ILE A 164 3.34 12.92 -13.97
C ILE A 164 3.34 12.83 -12.43
N LEU A 165 2.26 12.30 -11.83
CA LEU A 165 2.18 12.15 -10.38
C LEU A 165 3.14 11.09 -9.85
N ASP A 166 3.35 10.02 -10.62
CA ASP A 166 4.28 8.97 -10.24
C ASP A 166 5.75 9.41 -10.34
N ASP A 167 6.12 10.13 -11.39
CA ASP A 167 7.47 10.69 -11.56
C ASP A 167 7.80 11.67 -10.42
N GLU A 168 6.82 12.48 -9.98
CA GLU A 168 6.98 13.32 -8.78
C GLU A 168 7.09 12.46 -7.52
N ALA A 169 6.19 11.48 -7.34
CA ALA A 169 6.12 10.66 -6.13
C ALA A 169 7.39 9.85 -5.85
N GLU A 170 7.89 9.17 -6.87
CA GLU A 170 8.96 8.18 -6.79
C GLU A 170 10.35 8.80 -6.97
N HIS A 171 10.46 9.81 -7.84
CA HIS A 171 11.75 10.36 -8.27
C HIS A 171 11.93 11.83 -7.88
N GLY A 172 10.91 12.46 -7.30
CA GLY A 172 10.96 13.89 -6.95
C GLY A 172 11.05 14.82 -8.16
N ILE A 173 10.72 14.33 -9.36
CA ILE A 173 10.77 15.12 -10.59
C ILE A 173 9.65 16.15 -10.55
N LYS A 174 10.04 17.42 -10.46
CA LYS A 174 9.12 18.56 -10.47
C LYS A 174 9.21 19.29 -11.80
N ASN A 175 8.05 19.64 -12.35
CA ASN A 175 7.95 20.61 -13.43
C ASN A 175 7.87 22.04 -12.85
N TRP A 176 7.48 23.03 -13.65
CA TRP A 176 7.30 24.43 -13.24
C TRP A 176 6.26 24.64 -12.11
N VAL A 177 5.44 23.62 -11.82
CA VAL A 177 4.47 23.58 -10.71
C VAL A 177 4.35 22.14 -10.21
N SER A 178 4.11 21.94 -8.90
CA SER A 178 3.97 20.60 -8.31
C SER A 178 2.65 19.93 -8.76
N PRO A 179 2.71 18.80 -9.48
CA PRO A 179 1.51 18.05 -9.86
C PRO A 179 0.65 17.63 -8.66
N SER A 180 1.28 17.23 -7.55
CA SER A 180 0.59 16.85 -6.33
C SER A 180 -0.13 18.01 -5.65
N GLU A 181 0.39 19.23 -5.75
CA GLU A 181 -0.30 20.44 -5.31
C GLU A 181 -1.52 20.75 -6.17
N ILE A 182 -1.40 20.64 -7.51
CA ILE A 182 -2.54 20.78 -8.42
C ILE A 182 -3.60 19.73 -8.10
N ALA A 183 -3.21 18.46 -8.02
CA ALA A 183 -4.12 17.36 -7.69
C ALA A 183 -4.82 17.62 -6.36
N ARG A 184 -4.09 18.09 -5.34
CA ARG A 184 -4.69 18.49 -4.05
C ARG A 184 -5.72 19.60 -4.23
N LEU A 185 -5.44 20.66 -5.00
CA LEU A 185 -6.37 21.77 -5.22
C LEU A 185 -7.63 21.34 -5.99
N LEU A 186 -7.52 20.36 -6.88
CA LEU A 186 -8.63 19.82 -7.66
C LEU A 186 -9.45 18.78 -6.90
N LEU A 187 -8.80 17.94 -6.10
CA LEU A 187 -9.41 16.82 -5.38
C LEU A 187 -9.90 17.18 -3.97
N MET A 188 -9.46 18.32 -3.42
CA MET A 188 -10.06 18.86 -2.21
C MET A 188 -11.54 19.15 -2.50
N ARG A 189 -12.41 18.39 -1.82
CA ARG A 189 -13.84 18.63 -1.76
C ARG A 189 -14.01 20.09 -1.33
N ARG A 190 -14.30 20.98 -2.27
CA ARG A 190 -14.75 22.34 -1.96
C ARG A 190 -16.13 22.17 -1.36
N ILE A 191 -16.20 21.86 -0.08
CA ILE A 191 -17.42 22.07 0.69
C ILE A 191 -17.62 23.59 0.59
N PRO A 192 -18.65 24.09 -0.11
CA PRO A 192 -19.01 25.48 0.08
C PRO A 192 -19.27 25.59 1.58
N ARG A 193 -18.55 26.46 2.28
CA ARG A 193 -18.85 26.75 3.69
C ARG A 193 -20.33 27.14 3.70
N PHE A 194 -21.19 26.25 4.20
CA PHE A 194 -22.57 26.60 4.44
C PHE A 194 -22.51 27.71 5.48
N SER A 195 -22.84 28.95 5.09
CA SER A 195 -23.24 29.96 6.06
C SER A 195 -24.32 29.33 6.94
N PRO A 196 -24.26 29.45 8.27
CA PRO A 196 -25.34 28.99 9.11
C PRO A 196 -26.54 29.91 8.82
N ILE A 197 -27.48 29.42 8.01
CA ILE A 197 -28.84 29.95 8.03
C ILE A 197 -29.47 29.39 9.30
N ILE A 198 -29.88 30.33 10.14
CA ILE A 198 -30.54 30.15 11.41
C ILE A 198 -31.68 29.13 11.27
N THR A 199 -31.69 28.21 12.24
CA THR A 199 -32.65 27.14 12.48
C THR A 199 -34.10 27.56 12.31
N ASN A 200 -34.92 26.69 11.70
CA ASN A 200 -36.24 26.39 12.23
C ASN A 200 -36.66 24.95 11.92
N HIS A 201 -37.29 24.37 12.94
CA HIS A 201 -37.70 22.98 13.11
C HIS A 201 -38.41 22.35 11.91
N HIS A 202 -38.12 21.09 11.63
CA HIS A 202 -39.11 20.00 11.78
C HIS A 202 -38.42 18.63 11.65
N ALA A 203 -38.64 17.79 12.65
CA ALA A 203 -38.23 16.40 12.68
C ALA A 203 -39.05 15.59 11.66
N ILE A 204 -38.38 14.69 10.93
CA ILE A 204 -39.02 13.52 10.31
C ILE A 204 -38.10 12.33 10.54
N GLU A 205 -38.59 11.41 11.35
CA GLU A 205 -38.07 10.06 11.58
C GLU A 205 -38.09 9.26 10.27
N CYS A 206 -37.05 8.45 10.05
CA CYS A 206 -37.13 7.32 9.12
C CYS A 206 -36.57 6.07 9.82
N SER A 207 -37.49 5.37 10.47
CA SER A 207 -37.32 4.02 10.98
C SER A 207 -37.01 3.05 9.83
N ALA A 208 -35.88 2.35 9.91
CA ALA A 208 -35.67 1.10 9.18
C ALA A 208 -35.61 -0.03 10.22
N GLN A 209 -36.75 -0.69 10.40
CA GLN A 209 -36.84 -1.92 11.19
C GLN A 209 -36.15 -3.07 10.44
N SER A 210 -35.34 -3.77 11.22
CA SER A 210 -34.62 -4.99 10.93
C SER A 210 -35.58 -6.17 10.71
N PHE A 211 -35.36 -6.94 9.64
CA PHE A 211 -35.83 -8.32 9.56
C PHE A 211 -34.83 -9.24 10.27
N PRO A 212 -35.31 -10.25 11.02
CA PRO A 212 -34.61 -11.52 11.09
C PRO A 212 -35.50 -12.66 10.57
N ILE A 213 -34.88 -13.54 9.78
CA ILE A 213 -35.37 -14.87 9.42
C ILE A 213 -34.87 -15.86 10.49
N SER A 214 -35.74 -16.75 10.97
CA SER A 214 -35.48 -18.17 11.34
C SER A 214 -36.82 -18.77 11.85
N MET A 215 -37.45 -19.70 11.11
CA MET A 215 -37.31 -21.18 11.10
C MET A 215 -38.06 -21.93 12.22
N THR A 216 -38.52 -23.15 11.88
CA THR A 216 -39.22 -24.20 12.67
C THR A 216 -40.75 -24.02 12.78
N SER A 217 -41.62 -24.98 12.46
CA SER A 217 -41.53 -26.34 11.89
C SER A 217 -42.81 -26.64 11.10
#